data_AF-G6B169-F1
#
_entry.id   AF-G6B169-F1
#
_cell.length_a   1.000
_cell.length_b   1.000
_cell.length_c   1.000
_cell.angle_alpha   90.00
_cell.angle_beta   90.00
_cell.angle_gamma   90.00
#
_symmetry.space_group_name_H-M   'P 1'
#
loop_
_entity.id
_entity.type
_entity.pdbx_description
1 polymer ?
#
loop_
_entity_poly.entity_id
_entity_poly.type
_entity_poly.pdbx_seq_one_letter_code
_entity_poly.pdbx_strand_id
1 'polypeptide(L)'
;MQDTNNIPELQSPFEQLRELDADGKEWWNSRKLARVMGYGKYWNFERVIAKAQAWTSQKGYHLGEHFVETIEMAELGNGAVREVTSIMLSHTACMAVVMNADKKKEMVKAAQQYFSSTMASDVMAKSMESSILMYRGGRGKVQVQVVFDTNTFWLSQQRMAELFGVTVPTINYHLTQINQSGEIHLPDTIRKIRIPSDKCSNEVMMYNLDVVIAVGYRVNSYEATQFRIWATSVLKEYLTKGFALDDERLKGKNVFGADYFDDLLDRIREIRISERRYYQKITDIYSECSVDYSKDAEETRKFFKMVQNMMHYAVTKQTAAEIIYDRADAERPHMGLTTWKNAPEGRVIKSDVTIAKNYLSEKEVDALNRLSNAFIDIAEQRAEDHILMTMADWFDLLQKYMDLNNRPVLPNTGRVTHEQAVEKALTEYDKFRIIQDREIMSDFDRQLKSIFGDNY
;
A
#
# COMPACT_ATOMS: atom_id res chain seq x y z
N MET A 1 -44.32 31.13 17.46
CA MET A 1 -43.12 30.30 17.66
C MET A 1 -42.15 30.67 16.57
N GLN A 2 -41.14 31.48 16.91
CA GLN A 2 -40.04 31.83 16.01
C GLN A 2 -38.99 30.73 16.14
N ASP A 3 -38.76 29.98 15.06
CA ASP A 3 -37.64 29.04 14.97
C ASP A 3 -36.33 29.82 14.84
N THR A 4 -35.72 30.08 15.98
CA THR A 4 -34.32 30.47 16.08
C THR A 4 -33.49 29.20 16.24
N ASN A 5 -32.99 28.64 15.13
CA ASN A 5 -31.79 27.81 15.08
C ASN A 5 -31.32 27.66 13.64
N ASN A 6 -30.97 28.80 13.04
CA ASN A 6 -30.15 28.84 11.83
C ASN A 6 -28.75 29.26 12.28
N ILE A 7 -27.97 28.30 12.80
CA ILE A 7 -26.55 28.52 13.05
C ILE A 7 -25.88 28.34 11.68
N PRO A 8 -25.30 29.40 11.07
CA PRO A 8 -24.62 29.25 9.80
C PRO A 8 -23.46 28.27 9.97
N GLU A 9 -23.32 27.28 9.09
CA GLU A 9 -22.09 26.49 9.01
C GLU A 9 -20.89 27.45 8.95
N LEU A 10 -19.92 27.29 9.85
CA LEU A 10 -18.68 28.05 9.84
C LEU A 10 -17.89 27.66 8.58
N GLN A 11 -18.20 28.29 7.45
CA GLN A 11 -17.45 28.15 6.22
C GLN A 11 -16.02 28.62 6.46
N SER A 12 -15.04 27.82 6.01
CA SER A 12 -13.61 28.13 6.10
C SER A 12 -13.34 29.56 5.61
N PRO A 13 -12.47 30.34 6.27
CA PRO A 13 -12.08 31.67 5.79
C PRO A 13 -11.51 31.65 4.36
N PHE A 14 -11.03 30.51 3.88
CA PHE A 14 -10.56 30.32 2.52
C PHE A 14 -11.70 29.99 1.53
N GLU A 15 -12.74 29.31 1.99
CA GLU A 15 -13.97 29.06 1.20
C GLU A 15 -14.69 30.38 0.90
N GLN A 16 -14.76 31.29 1.88
CA GLN A 16 -15.36 32.61 1.72
C GLN A 16 -14.62 33.51 0.73
N LEU A 17 -13.36 33.19 0.42
CA LEU A 17 -12.54 33.91 -0.57
C LEU A 17 -12.61 33.30 -1.98
N ARG A 18 -13.29 32.17 -2.15
CA ARG A 18 -13.41 31.49 -3.43
C ARG A 18 -14.34 32.27 -4.36
N GLU A 19 -13.83 32.58 -5.54
CA GLU A 19 -14.57 33.23 -6.61
C GLU A 19 -14.60 32.30 -7.84
N LEU A 20 -15.64 32.41 -8.66
CA LEU A 20 -15.77 31.67 -9.92
C LEU A 20 -15.54 32.64 -11.09
N ASP A 21 -14.77 32.22 -12.08
CA ASP A 21 -14.66 32.96 -13.35
C ASP A 21 -15.84 32.67 -14.29
N ALA A 22 -15.82 33.30 -15.48
CA ALA A 22 -16.85 33.15 -16.50
C ALA A 22 -17.02 31.71 -17.02
N ASP A 23 -15.98 30.87 -16.87
CA ASP A 23 -15.98 29.47 -17.28
C ASP A 23 -16.31 28.52 -16.11
N GLY A 24 -16.64 29.06 -14.93
CA GLY A 24 -16.97 28.31 -13.73
C GLY A 24 -15.77 27.71 -13.02
N LYS A 25 -14.54 28.16 -13.32
CA LYS A 25 -13.31 27.73 -12.64
C LYS A 25 -13.08 28.55 -11.37
N GLU A 26 -12.58 27.88 -10.34
CA GLU A 26 -12.36 28.46 -9.02
C GLU A 26 -11.04 29.23 -8.91
N TRP A 27 -11.11 30.40 -8.29
CA TRP A 27 -9.98 31.30 -8.08
C TRP A 27 -10.00 31.99 -6.72
N TRP A 28 -8.80 32.34 -6.25
CA TRP A 28 -8.59 33.13 -5.04
C TRP A 28 -7.72 34.35 -5.33
N ASN A 29 -8.15 35.50 -4.84
CA ASN A 29 -7.38 36.74 -4.94
C ASN A 29 -6.19 36.72 -3.95
N SER A 30 -4.98 36.92 -4.48
CA SER A 30 -3.74 36.88 -3.70
C SER A 30 -3.67 37.89 -2.55
N ARG A 31 -4.24 39.09 -2.67
CA ARG A 31 -4.23 40.10 -1.60
C ARG A 31 -5.18 39.74 -0.47
N LYS A 32 -6.36 39.22 -0.80
CA LYS A 32 -7.32 38.71 0.20
C LYS A 32 -6.71 37.50 0.93
N LEU A 33 -6.11 36.57 0.18
CA LEU A 33 -5.45 35.40 0.73
C LEU A 33 -4.27 35.77 1.65
N ALA A 34 -3.44 36.75 1.25
CA ALA A 34 -2.34 37.26 2.08
C ALA A 34 -2.83 37.77 3.45
N ARG A 35 -3.94 38.51 3.47
CA ARG A 35 -4.53 39.06 4.69
C ARG A 35 -5.00 37.95 5.63
N VAL A 36 -5.76 36.98 5.11
CA VAL A 36 -6.27 35.84 5.88
C VAL A 36 -5.13 34.96 6.40
N MET A 37 -4.07 34.75 5.61
CA MET A 37 -2.88 34.00 6.02
C MET A 37 -1.96 34.75 6.99
N GLY A 38 -2.30 35.99 7.37
CA GLY A 38 -1.55 36.77 8.37
C GLY A 38 -0.31 37.48 7.82
N TYR A 39 -0.29 37.83 6.54
CA TYR A 39 0.73 38.69 5.92
C TYR A 39 0.26 40.15 5.93
N GLY A 40 0.67 40.92 6.94
CA GLY A 40 0.26 42.33 7.07
C GLY A 40 0.77 43.27 5.97
N LYS A 41 1.81 42.88 5.23
CA LYS A 41 2.45 43.66 4.17
C LYS A 41 2.54 42.80 2.91
N TYR A 42 1.84 43.21 1.85
CA TYR A 42 1.63 42.35 0.66
C TYR A 42 2.94 41.96 -0.04
N TRP A 43 3.96 42.82 -0.06
CA TRP A 43 5.26 42.48 -0.66
C TRP A 43 5.97 41.29 0.00
N ASN A 44 5.67 40.99 1.27
CA ASN A 44 6.18 39.77 1.92
C ASN A 44 5.49 38.52 1.35
N PHE A 45 4.25 38.66 0.89
CA PHE A 45 3.48 37.61 0.24
C PHE A 45 3.84 37.48 -1.24
N GLU A 46 4.19 38.57 -1.93
CA GLU A 46 4.74 38.54 -3.30
C GLU A 46 5.98 37.63 -3.39
N ARG A 47 6.83 37.62 -2.34
CA ARG A 47 7.95 36.68 -2.25
C ARG A 47 7.54 35.22 -2.12
N VAL A 48 6.42 34.96 -1.47
CA VAL A 48 5.85 33.61 -1.35
C VAL A 48 5.25 33.18 -2.69
N ILE A 49 4.55 34.09 -3.37
CA ILE A 49 4.00 33.84 -4.71
C ILE A 49 5.12 33.60 -5.73
N ALA A 50 6.21 34.35 -5.70
CA ALA A 50 7.35 34.13 -6.59
C ALA A 50 7.97 32.73 -6.41
N LYS A 51 8.05 32.25 -5.16
CA LYS A 51 8.48 30.87 -4.86
C LYS A 51 7.46 29.84 -5.36
N ALA A 52 6.18 30.12 -5.20
CA ALA A 52 5.10 29.26 -5.69
C ALA A 52 5.10 29.17 -7.22
N GLN A 53 5.25 30.28 -7.93
CA GLN A 53 5.38 30.31 -9.39
C GLN A 53 6.61 29.52 -9.86
N ALA A 54 7.76 29.70 -9.20
CA ALA A 54 8.96 28.92 -9.52
C ALA A 54 8.71 27.42 -9.33
N TRP A 55 8.07 27.03 -8.23
CA TRP A 55 7.71 25.65 -7.93
C TRP A 55 6.72 25.06 -8.94
N THR A 56 5.66 25.79 -9.30
CA THR A 56 4.65 25.36 -10.28
C THR A 56 5.26 25.19 -11.67
N SER A 57 6.13 26.10 -12.09
CA SER A 57 6.85 25.99 -13.36
C SER A 57 7.82 24.81 -13.39
N GLN A 58 8.53 24.53 -12.29
CA GLN A 58 9.44 23.38 -12.17
C GLN A 58 8.71 22.05 -12.29
N LYS A 59 7.45 21.98 -11.86
CA LYS A 59 6.58 20.80 -11.97
C LYS A 59 5.90 20.66 -13.34
N GLY A 60 6.23 21.52 -14.31
CA GLY A 60 5.75 21.43 -15.69
C GLY A 60 4.38 22.06 -15.94
N TYR A 61 3.85 22.83 -14.99
CA TYR A 61 2.57 23.53 -15.15
C TYR A 61 2.77 24.91 -15.82
N HIS A 62 1.81 25.31 -16.66
CA HIS A 62 1.82 26.62 -17.31
C HIS A 62 1.39 27.72 -16.33
N LEU A 63 2.26 28.69 -16.07
CA LEU A 63 1.98 29.76 -15.09
C LEU A 63 0.75 30.59 -15.45
N GLY A 64 0.50 30.84 -16.74
CA GLY A 64 -0.66 31.60 -17.21
C GLY A 64 -2.01 30.96 -16.89
N GLU A 65 -2.05 29.66 -16.59
CA GLU A 65 -3.29 28.94 -16.24
C GLU A 65 -3.59 28.95 -14.73
N HIS A 66 -2.63 29.42 -13.93
CA HIS A 66 -2.59 29.26 -12.48
C HIS A 66 -2.34 30.57 -11.72
N PHE A 67 -1.61 31.51 -12.32
CA PHE A 67 -1.25 32.81 -11.74
C PHE A 67 -1.58 33.92 -12.74
N VAL A 68 -2.80 34.44 -12.70
CA VAL A 68 -3.28 35.46 -13.64
C VAL A 68 -3.25 36.82 -12.98
N GLU A 69 -2.47 37.76 -13.52
CA GLU A 69 -2.40 39.13 -13.01
C GLU A 69 -3.69 39.90 -13.32
N THR A 70 -4.20 40.63 -12.34
CA THR A 70 -5.39 41.48 -12.45
C THR A 70 -5.17 42.79 -11.73
N ILE A 71 -5.83 43.85 -12.18
CA ILE A 71 -5.80 45.17 -11.54
C ILE A 71 -7.12 45.34 -10.80
N GLU A 72 -7.06 45.61 -9.51
CA GLU A 72 -8.23 45.87 -8.69
C GLU A 72 -8.12 47.20 -7.95
N MET A 73 -9.26 47.77 -7.61
CA MET A 73 -9.35 48.98 -6.80
C MET A 73 -9.29 48.60 -5.32
N ALA A 74 -8.27 49.05 -4.61
CA ALA A 74 -8.15 48.83 -3.17
C ALA A 74 -8.31 50.13 -2.37
N GLU A 75 -9.16 50.09 -1.36
CA GLU A 75 -9.29 51.15 -0.35
C GLU A 75 -8.10 51.12 0.62
N LEU A 76 -7.43 52.26 0.74
CA LEU A 76 -6.39 52.51 1.73
C LEU A 76 -7.04 52.91 3.07
N GLY A 77 -6.29 52.74 4.17
CA GLY A 77 -6.77 53.05 5.53
C GLY A 77 -7.16 54.52 5.80
N ASN A 78 -7.05 55.40 4.81
CA ASN A 78 -7.50 56.80 4.82
C ASN A 78 -8.71 57.06 3.90
N GLY A 79 -9.35 56.02 3.35
CA GLY A 79 -10.50 56.12 2.45
C GLY A 79 -10.15 56.45 0.99
N ALA A 80 -8.86 56.56 0.64
CA ALA A 80 -8.44 56.74 -0.74
C ALA A 80 -8.41 55.41 -1.49
N VAL A 81 -9.01 55.36 -2.68
CA VAL A 81 -8.98 54.19 -3.56
C VAL A 81 -7.79 54.32 -4.52
N ARG A 82 -7.01 53.25 -4.67
CA ARG A 82 -5.95 53.16 -5.68
C ARG A 82 -6.01 51.84 -6.43
N GLU A 83 -5.62 51.90 -7.70
CA GLU A 83 -5.35 50.69 -8.48
C GLU A 83 -4.16 49.94 -7.87
N VAL A 84 -4.37 48.66 -7.60
CA VAL A 84 -3.35 47.75 -7.12
C VAL A 84 -3.36 46.48 -7.94
N THR A 85 -2.17 45.99 -8.24
CA THR A 85 -1.98 44.72 -8.93
C THR A 85 -2.20 43.55 -7.98
N SER A 86 -3.02 42.58 -8.36
CA SER A 86 -3.26 41.32 -7.65
C SER A 86 -3.11 40.14 -8.60
N ILE A 87 -3.03 38.94 -8.04
CA ILE A 87 -2.91 37.70 -8.81
C ILE A 87 -4.10 36.82 -8.44
N MET A 88 -4.85 36.41 -9.45
CA MET A 88 -5.83 35.34 -9.34
C MET A 88 -5.08 34.01 -9.32
N LEU A 89 -5.26 33.28 -8.22
CA LEU A 89 -4.60 32.01 -7.95
C LEU A 89 -5.60 30.88 -8.14
N SER A 90 -5.30 29.93 -9.02
CA SER A 90 -6.11 28.71 -9.12
C SER A 90 -5.92 27.88 -7.85
N HIS A 91 -6.73 26.83 -7.66
CA HIS A 91 -6.58 25.93 -6.52
C HIS A 91 -5.15 25.35 -6.39
N THR A 92 -4.55 24.90 -7.50
CA THR A 92 -3.15 24.45 -7.58
C THR A 92 -2.14 25.54 -7.19
N ALA A 93 -2.37 26.78 -7.61
CA ALA A 93 -1.51 27.91 -7.24
C ALA A 93 -1.63 28.24 -5.75
N CYS A 94 -2.83 28.14 -5.16
CA CYS A 94 -3.04 28.31 -3.73
C CYS A 94 -2.26 27.27 -2.93
N MET A 95 -2.27 25.99 -3.35
CA MET A 95 -1.47 24.94 -2.72
C MET A 95 0.02 25.26 -2.78
N ALA A 96 0.54 25.65 -3.96
CA ALA A 96 1.92 26.06 -4.12
C ALA A 96 2.31 27.24 -3.22
N VAL A 97 1.44 28.25 -3.09
CA VAL A 97 1.62 29.42 -2.22
C VAL A 97 1.67 29.00 -0.75
N VAL A 98 0.77 28.13 -0.32
CA VAL A 98 0.70 27.67 1.08
C VAL A 98 1.87 26.78 1.45
N MET A 99 2.33 25.90 0.56
CA MET A 99 3.51 25.07 0.78
C MET A 99 4.80 25.89 0.96
N ASN A 100 4.86 27.07 0.32
CA ASN A 100 6.00 27.99 0.36
C ASN A 100 5.87 29.12 1.41
N ALA A 101 4.74 29.17 2.13
CA ALA A 101 4.45 30.17 3.15
C ALA A 101 5.10 29.84 4.51
N ASP A 102 5.19 30.83 5.40
CA ASP A 102 5.72 30.66 6.76
C ASP A 102 4.79 29.78 7.62
N LYS A 103 5.20 28.53 7.84
CA LYS A 103 4.47 27.52 8.64
C LYS A 103 4.29 27.88 10.11
N LYS A 104 4.99 28.90 10.62
CA LYS A 104 4.79 29.39 12.00
C LYS A 104 3.48 30.16 12.18
N LYS A 105 2.83 30.58 11.09
CA LYS A 105 1.54 31.26 11.13
C LYS A 105 0.40 30.23 11.16
N GLU A 106 -0.46 30.30 12.17
CA GLU A 106 -1.57 29.35 12.34
C GLU A 106 -2.52 29.32 11.12
N MET A 107 -2.80 30.48 10.53
CA MET A 107 -3.64 30.57 9.33
C MET A 107 -2.99 29.96 8.07
N VAL A 108 -1.66 29.81 8.03
CA VAL A 108 -0.97 29.09 6.94
C VAL A 108 -1.20 27.57 7.08
N LYS A 109 -1.22 27.04 8.31
CA LYS A 109 -1.54 25.62 8.56
C LYS A 109 -3.01 25.32 8.23
N ALA A 110 -3.91 26.23 8.61
CA ALA A 110 -5.33 26.12 8.27
C ALA A 110 -5.57 26.17 6.75
N ALA A 111 -4.84 27.05 6.04
CA ALA A 111 -4.86 27.08 4.58
C ALA A 111 -4.37 25.75 3.99
N GLN A 112 -3.32 25.17 4.57
CA GLN A 112 -2.73 23.92 4.06
C GLN A 112 -3.73 22.78 4.15
N GLN A 113 -4.43 22.67 5.28
CA GLN A 113 -5.45 21.65 5.47
C GLN A 113 -6.59 21.84 4.47
N TYR A 114 -7.14 23.05 4.35
CA TYR A 114 -8.23 23.36 3.42
C TYR A 114 -7.87 23.07 1.96
N PHE A 115 -6.77 23.62 1.45
CA PHE A 115 -6.38 23.41 0.05
C PHE A 115 -5.87 21.98 -0.21
N SER A 116 -5.48 21.21 0.80
CA SER A 116 -5.17 19.78 0.62
C SER A 116 -6.42 18.90 0.56
N SER A 117 -7.45 19.20 1.36
CA SER A 117 -8.68 18.40 1.42
C SER A 117 -9.62 18.63 0.23
N THR A 118 -9.48 19.77 -0.44
CA THR A 118 -10.39 20.20 -1.53
C THR A 118 -9.76 20.01 -2.93
N MET A 119 -8.50 19.54 -3.03
CA MET A 119 -7.90 19.14 -4.32
C MET A 119 -8.36 17.75 -4.74
N ALA A 120 -8.53 17.54 -6.05
CA ALA A 120 -8.62 16.20 -6.64
C ALA A 120 -7.30 15.42 -6.42
N SER A 121 -7.42 14.11 -6.16
CA SER A 121 -6.33 13.21 -5.78
C SER A 121 -5.20 13.09 -6.82
N ASP A 122 -5.52 13.31 -8.10
CA ASP A 122 -4.60 13.26 -9.23
C ASP A 122 -3.61 14.43 -9.28
N VAL A 123 -4.00 15.62 -8.79
CA VAL A 123 -3.14 16.82 -8.76
C VAL A 123 -2.21 16.82 -7.54
N MET A 124 -2.62 16.21 -6.41
CA MET A 124 -1.79 16.02 -5.22
C MET A 124 -0.52 15.19 -5.50
N ALA A 125 -0.62 14.18 -6.37
CA ALA A 125 0.50 13.28 -6.72
C ALA A 125 1.67 14.02 -7.41
N LYS A 126 1.40 15.11 -8.14
CA LYS A 126 2.44 15.92 -8.82
C LYS A 126 3.13 16.94 -7.89
N SER A 127 2.64 17.10 -6.65
CA SER A 127 2.75 18.34 -5.88
C SER A 127 3.66 18.27 -4.62
N MET A 128 4.58 17.32 -4.45
CA MET A 128 5.44 17.35 -3.24
C MET A 128 6.93 17.12 -3.51
N GLU A 129 7.75 18.08 -3.08
CA GLU A 129 9.05 17.79 -2.48
C GLU A 129 8.84 17.58 -0.98
N SER A 130 9.23 16.40 -0.47
CA SER A 130 10.01 16.23 0.77
C SER A 130 10.11 14.74 1.06
N SER A 131 11.22 14.12 0.67
CA SER A 131 11.61 12.84 1.24
C SER A 131 13.05 12.97 1.70
N ILE A 132 13.30 12.56 2.93
CA ILE A 132 14.64 12.55 3.53
C ILE A 132 15.15 11.13 3.36
N LEU A 133 16.21 10.95 2.58
CA LEU A 133 16.95 9.69 2.56
C LEU A 133 17.69 9.58 3.90
N MET A 134 17.29 8.61 4.72
CA MET A 134 17.94 8.31 5.99
C MET A 134 18.61 6.95 5.89
N TYR A 135 19.91 6.90 6.18
CA TYR A 135 20.57 5.63 6.46
C TYR A 135 21.48 5.79 7.68
N ARG A 136 21.58 4.72 8.47
CA ARG A 136 22.28 4.74 9.75
C ARG A 136 23.66 4.13 9.58
N GLY A 137 24.69 4.94 9.80
CA GLY A 137 26.05 4.44 10.03
C GLY A 137 26.33 4.27 11.52
N GLY A 138 27.37 3.51 11.88
CA GLY A 138 27.82 3.34 13.27
C GLY A 138 28.19 4.63 14.03
N ARG A 139 28.19 5.81 13.39
CA ARG A 139 28.44 7.13 14.00
C ARG A 139 27.22 8.06 14.04
N GLY A 140 26.02 7.61 13.62
CA GLY A 140 24.81 8.43 13.63
C GLY A 140 23.92 8.24 12.38
N LYS A 141 22.76 8.92 12.38
CA LYS A 141 21.84 8.97 11.23
C LYS A 141 22.34 10.02 10.24
N VAL A 142 22.67 9.62 9.01
CA VAL A 142 22.91 10.56 7.90
C VAL A 142 21.56 10.88 7.27
N GLN A 143 21.23 12.17 7.15
CA GLN A 143 19.98 12.65 6.58
C GLN A 143 20.27 13.56 5.39
N VAL A 144 19.82 13.16 4.20
CA VAL A 144 19.94 13.99 2.99
C VAL A 144 18.57 14.18 2.37
N GLN A 145 18.26 15.43 2.01
CA GLN A 145 17.02 15.75 1.30
C GLN A 145 17.15 15.37 -0.18
N VAL A 146 16.18 14.60 -0.66
CA VAL A 146 16.11 14.16 -2.07
C VAL A 146 14.86 14.73 -2.74
N VAL A 147 14.96 15.01 -4.05
CA VAL A 147 13.83 15.43 -4.88
C VAL A 147 13.29 14.20 -5.60
N PHE A 148 12.02 13.84 -5.37
CA PHE A 148 11.36 12.75 -6.08
C PHE A 148 10.67 13.25 -7.35
N ASP A 149 10.87 12.49 -8.42
CA ASP A 149 10.06 12.44 -9.64
C ASP A 149 9.34 11.09 -9.64
N THR A 150 8.21 10.95 -10.35
CA THR A 150 7.25 9.83 -10.22
C THR A 150 7.87 8.42 -10.18
N ASN A 151 9.06 8.21 -10.74
CA ASN A 151 9.74 6.91 -10.77
C ASN A 151 11.18 6.90 -10.19
N THR A 152 11.75 8.04 -9.76
CA THR A 152 13.15 8.10 -9.30
C THR A 152 13.44 9.34 -8.47
N PHE A 153 14.55 9.38 -7.73
CA PHE A 153 15.00 10.59 -7.06
C PHE A 153 16.19 11.24 -7.77
N TRP A 154 16.34 12.54 -7.53
CA TRP A 154 17.36 13.39 -8.13
C TRP A 154 18.19 14.08 -7.05
N LEU A 155 19.52 14.11 -7.24
CA LEU A 155 20.47 14.80 -6.37
C LEU A 155 21.41 15.72 -7.14
N SER A 156 21.76 16.85 -6.54
CA SER A 156 22.83 17.71 -7.02
C SER A 156 24.20 17.18 -6.59
N GLN A 157 25.27 17.65 -7.24
CA GLN A 157 26.65 17.35 -6.83
C GLN A 157 26.92 17.70 -5.36
N GLN A 158 26.37 18.81 -4.87
CA GLN A 158 26.50 19.22 -3.48
C GLN A 158 25.82 18.23 -2.53
N ARG A 159 24.60 17.79 -2.85
CA ARG A 159 23.89 16.81 -2.01
C ARG A 159 24.54 15.43 -2.05
N MET A 160 25.10 15.01 -3.20
CA MET A 160 25.90 13.79 -3.27
C MET A 160 27.18 13.89 -2.42
N ALA A 161 27.84 15.04 -2.40
CA ALA A 161 29.01 15.29 -1.57
C ALA A 161 28.66 15.17 -0.07
N GLU A 162 27.54 15.75 0.36
CA GLU A 162 26.99 15.58 1.72
C GLU A 162 26.64 14.13 2.03
N LEU A 163 25.95 13.44 1.10
CA LEU A 163 25.52 12.05 1.23
C LEU A 163 26.69 11.09 1.45
N PHE A 164 27.79 11.30 0.72
CA PHE A 164 28.96 10.44 0.75
C PHE A 164 30.11 10.99 1.59
N GLY A 165 29.91 12.07 2.36
CA GLY A 165 30.94 12.60 3.25
C GLY A 165 32.22 13.04 2.52
N VAL A 166 32.11 13.54 1.29
CA VAL A 166 33.24 14.02 0.47
C VAL A 166 32.99 15.44 -0.03
N THR A 167 33.92 15.98 -0.81
CA THR A 167 33.78 17.31 -1.42
C THR A 167 33.22 17.20 -2.84
N VAL A 168 32.63 18.28 -3.34
CA VAL A 168 32.09 18.36 -4.71
C VAL A 168 33.13 18.01 -5.79
N PRO A 169 34.42 18.44 -5.70
CA PRO A 169 35.44 18.00 -6.65
C PRO A 169 35.59 16.48 -6.78
N THR A 170 35.48 15.74 -5.67
CA THR A 170 35.53 14.26 -5.68
C THR A 170 34.34 13.67 -6.45
N ILE A 171 33.15 14.24 -6.26
CA ILE A 171 31.96 13.84 -7.02
C ILE A 171 32.16 14.09 -8.52
N ASN A 172 32.67 15.27 -8.88
CA ASN A 172 32.95 15.63 -10.28
C ASN A 172 33.97 14.71 -10.94
N TYR A 173 35.01 14.31 -10.20
CA TYR A 173 35.97 13.32 -10.66
C TYR A 173 35.27 11.99 -11.01
N HIS A 174 34.45 11.45 -10.11
CA HIS A 174 33.75 10.19 -10.36
C HIS A 174 32.71 10.27 -11.48
N LEU A 175 31.98 11.38 -11.60
CA LEU A 175 31.08 11.62 -12.73
C LEU A 175 31.82 11.57 -14.07
N THR A 176 33.01 12.18 -14.12
CA THR A 176 33.87 12.13 -15.33
C THR A 176 34.30 10.70 -15.64
N GLN A 177 34.68 9.93 -14.62
CA GLN A 177 35.07 8.52 -14.80
C GLN A 177 33.90 7.64 -15.26
N ILE A 178 32.69 7.84 -14.72
CA ILE A 178 31.47 7.12 -15.14
C ILE A 178 31.17 7.38 -16.61
N ASN A 179 31.29 8.64 -17.05
CA ASN A 179 31.11 9.00 -18.44
C ASN A 179 32.14 8.33 -19.36
N GLN A 180 33.41 8.32 -18.93
CA GLN A 180 34.52 7.74 -19.70
C GLN A 180 34.43 6.22 -19.79
N SER A 181 33.94 5.54 -18.74
CA SER A 181 33.79 4.09 -18.74
C SER A 181 32.59 3.60 -19.54
N GLY A 182 31.66 4.50 -19.92
CA GLY A 182 30.43 4.14 -20.62
C GLY A 182 29.46 3.31 -19.77
N GLU A 183 29.61 3.29 -18.44
CA GLU A 183 28.74 2.52 -17.54
C GLU A 183 27.32 3.10 -17.52
N ILE A 184 27.21 4.43 -17.61
CA ILE A 184 25.95 5.16 -17.66
C ILE A 184 26.05 6.20 -18.77
N HIS A 185 25.03 6.24 -19.62
CA HIS A 185 24.89 7.30 -20.61
C HIS A 185 24.39 8.58 -19.92
N LEU A 186 25.33 9.40 -19.44
CA LEU A 186 25.05 10.60 -18.64
C LEU A 186 24.03 11.60 -19.25
N PRO A 187 23.98 11.82 -20.58
CA PRO A 187 22.99 12.74 -21.16
C PRO A 187 21.53 12.38 -20.85
N ASP A 188 21.22 11.09 -20.66
CA ASP A 188 19.85 10.62 -20.38
C ASP A 188 19.52 10.66 -18.87
N THR A 189 20.54 10.79 -18.02
CA THR A 189 20.44 10.70 -16.56
C THR A 189 20.71 12.02 -15.85
N ILE A 190 20.87 13.12 -16.61
CA ILE A 190 21.11 14.47 -16.10
C ILE A 190 19.93 15.38 -16.43
N ARG A 191 19.51 16.19 -15.46
CA ARG A 191 18.56 17.27 -15.68
C ARG A 191 19.15 18.60 -15.22
N LYS A 192 18.99 19.63 -16.03
CA LYS A 192 19.30 21.01 -15.63
C LYS A 192 18.09 21.61 -14.95
N ILE A 193 18.26 22.01 -13.69
CA ILE A 193 17.25 22.76 -12.96
C ILE A 193 17.77 24.17 -12.74
N ARG A 194 17.02 25.16 -13.21
CA ARG A 194 17.33 26.56 -12.95
C ARG A 194 16.83 26.92 -11.57
N ILE A 195 17.73 27.17 -10.63
CA ILE A 195 17.36 27.65 -9.29
C ILE A 195 17.40 29.18 -9.32
N PRO A 196 16.26 29.87 -9.18
CA PRO A 196 16.26 31.33 -9.05
C PRO A 196 16.95 31.71 -7.73
N SER A 197 18.02 32.51 -7.81
CA SER A 197 18.65 33.15 -6.67
C SER A 197 18.65 34.66 -6.88
N ASP A 198 18.50 35.43 -5.80
CA ASP A 198 18.36 36.90 -5.78
C ASP A 198 19.49 37.67 -6.50
N LYS A 199 20.60 37.01 -6.87
CA LYS A 199 21.75 37.65 -7.53
C LYS A 199 22.16 37.05 -8.88
N CYS A 200 21.73 35.82 -9.21
CA CYS A 200 21.92 35.18 -10.52
C CYS A 200 21.10 33.89 -10.59
N SER A 201 20.51 33.56 -11.75
CA SER A 201 19.95 32.23 -11.95
C SER A 201 21.08 31.22 -12.14
N ASN A 202 21.32 30.34 -11.17
CA ASN A 202 22.31 29.29 -11.32
C ASN A 202 21.62 28.06 -11.91
N GLU A 203 22.12 27.58 -13.07
CA GLU A 203 21.79 26.25 -13.56
C GLU A 203 22.47 25.23 -12.63
N VAL A 204 21.68 24.40 -11.96
CA VAL A 204 22.16 23.29 -11.15
C VAL A 204 21.89 21.99 -11.87
N MET A 205 22.94 21.21 -12.06
CA MET A 205 22.84 19.86 -12.60
C MET A 205 22.33 18.91 -11.52
N MET A 206 21.28 18.17 -11.86
CA MET A 206 20.72 17.10 -11.06
C MET A 206 20.98 15.75 -11.74
N TYR A 207 21.24 14.74 -10.93
CA TYR A 207 21.60 13.40 -11.35
C TYR A 207 20.60 12.41 -10.74
N ASN A 208 20.12 11.45 -11.53
CA ASN A 208 19.15 10.46 -11.09
C ASN A 208 19.78 9.41 -10.14
N LEU A 209 18.95 8.51 -9.61
CA LEU A 209 19.37 7.43 -8.71
C LEU A 209 20.52 6.59 -9.28
N ASP A 210 20.51 6.22 -10.55
CA ASP A 210 21.53 5.34 -11.15
C ASP A 210 22.92 5.95 -11.04
N VAL A 211 23.04 7.24 -11.34
CA VAL A 211 24.30 7.99 -11.20
C VAL A 211 24.71 8.08 -9.73
N VAL A 212 23.75 8.34 -8.83
CA VAL A 212 24.03 8.41 -7.38
C VAL A 212 24.58 7.08 -6.86
N ILE A 213 23.98 5.95 -7.27
CA ILE A 213 24.48 4.60 -6.95
C ILE A 213 25.89 4.44 -7.51
N ALA A 214 26.10 4.70 -8.79
CA ALA A 214 27.41 4.51 -9.44
C ALA A 214 28.53 5.34 -8.79
N VAL A 215 28.23 6.57 -8.36
CA VAL A 215 29.15 7.42 -7.58
C VAL A 215 29.39 6.82 -6.19
N GLY A 216 28.34 6.41 -5.48
CA GLY A 216 28.43 5.81 -4.15
C GLY A 216 29.30 4.55 -4.11
N TYR A 217 29.30 3.75 -5.18
CA TYR A 217 30.18 2.59 -5.29
C TYR A 217 31.65 2.94 -5.54
N ARG A 218 31.95 4.10 -6.14
CA ARG A 218 33.31 4.56 -6.47
C ARG A 218 33.95 5.41 -5.38
N VAL A 219 33.15 6.11 -4.58
CA VAL A 219 33.65 6.96 -3.50
C VAL A 219 34.25 6.09 -2.39
N ASN A 220 35.45 6.49 -1.94
CA ASN A 220 36.13 5.85 -0.81
C ASN A 220 36.00 6.70 0.46
N SER A 221 34.83 6.61 1.10
CA SER A 221 34.56 7.25 2.39
C SER A 221 33.82 6.29 3.32
N TYR A 222 33.76 6.66 4.60
CA TYR A 222 33.00 5.90 5.60
C TYR A 222 31.51 5.92 5.25
N GLU A 223 30.97 7.07 4.88
CA GLU A 223 29.58 7.31 4.50
C GLU A 223 29.21 6.50 3.25
N ALA A 224 30.05 6.52 2.21
CA ALA A 224 29.85 5.70 1.01
C ALA A 224 29.90 4.19 1.32
N THR A 225 30.75 3.78 2.28
CA THR A 225 30.78 2.39 2.74
C THR A 225 29.49 1.99 3.45
N GLN A 226 28.94 2.85 4.30
CA GLN A 226 27.64 2.61 4.95
C GLN A 226 26.49 2.59 3.94
N PHE A 227 26.52 3.48 2.94
CA PHE A 227 25.57 3.46 1.82
C PHE A 227 25.62 2.11 1.08
N ARG A 228 26.81 1.60 0.74
CA ARG A 228 26.97 0.29 0.09
C ARG A 228 26.44 -0.86 0.94
N ILE A 229 26.70 -0.85 2.24
CA ILE A 229 26.18 -1.86 3.19
C ILE A 229 24.65 -1.84 3.17
N TRP A 230 24.05 -0.65 3.27
CA TRP A 230 22.60 -0.46 3.22
C TRP A 230 21.99 -0.90 1.88
N ALA A 231 22.53 -0.43 0.75
CA ALA A 231 22.04 -0.80 -0.57
C ALA A 231 22.12 -2.34 -0.79
N THR A 232 23.20 -2.95 -0.31
CA THR A 232 23.37 -4.41 -0.37
C THR A 232 22.38 -5.14 0.53
N SER A 233 22.03 -4.61 1.71
CA SER A 233 21.01 -5.24 2.55
C SER A 233 19.62 -5.16 1.93
N VAL A 234 19.27 -4.02 1.31
CA VAL A 234 18.00 -3.85 0.57
C VAL A 234 17.92 -4.84 -0.59
N LEU A 235 19.00 -4.99 -1.37
CA LEU A 235 19.03 -5.97 -2.46
C LEU A 235 18.91 -7.42 -1.94
N LYS A 236 19.62 -7.76 -0.85
CA LYS A 236 19.53 -9.10 -0.23
C LYS A 236 18.10 -9.39 0.26
N GLU A 237 17.47 -8.40 0.85
CA GLU A 237 16.09 -8.48 1.30
C GLU A 237 15.14 -8.73 0.12
N TYR A 238 15.26 -7.92 -0.94
CA TYR A 238 14.49 -8.10 -2.17
C TYR A 238 14.67 -9.49 -2.78
N LEU A 239 15.92 -9.98 -2.88
CA LEU A 239 16.19 -11.32 -3.41
C LEU A 239 15.65 -12.45 -2.53
N THR A 240 15.51 -12.23 -1.22
CA THR A 240 15.04 -13.24 -0.27
C THR A 240 13.52 -13.26 -0.15
N LYS A 241 12.89 -12.07 -0.13
CA LYS A 241 11.47 -11.87 0.15
C LYS A 241 10.63 -11.56 -1.10
N GLY A 242 11.26 -11.17 -2.20
CA GLY A 242 10.59 -10.69 -3.42
C GLY A 242 10.22 -9.20 -3.40
N PHE A 243 10.45 -8.51 -2.28
CA PHE A 243 10.20 -7.09 -2.08
C PHE A 243 11.12 -6.53 -0.99
N ALA A 244 11.30 -5.21 -0.91
CA ALA A 244 12.02 -4.54 0.18
C ALA A 244 11.21 -3.33 0.68
N LEU A 245 11.14 -3.14 2.00
CA LEU A 245 10.36 -2.07 2.64
C LEU A 245 11.28 -1.12 3.43
N ASP A 246 10.90 0.16 3.50
CA ASP A 246 11.59 1.16 4.32
C ASP A 246 10.86 1.34 5.66
N ASP A 247 11.19 0.50 6.64
CA ASP A 247 10.53 0.45 7.95
C ASP A 247 10.57 1.77 8.73
N GLU A 248 11.66 2.55 8.64
CA GLU A 248 11.78 3.83 9.36
C GLU A 248 10.89 4.90 8.72
N ARG A 249 10.75 4.86 7.39
CA ARG A 249 9.83 5.73 6.66
C ARG A 249 8.37 5.32 6.89
N LEU A 250 8.08 4.02 6.97
CA LEU A 250 6.76 3.49 7.34
C LEU A 250 6.34 3.86 8.77
N LYS A 251 7.29 3.99 9.70
CA LYS A 251 7.05 4.43 11.09
C LYS A 251 6.90 5.95 11.24
N GLY A 252 7.26 6.73 10.23
CA GLY A 252 7.18 8.19 10.25
C GLY A 252 5.81 8.71 9.80
N LYS A 253 5.27 9.73 10.49
CA LYS A 253 4.01 10.41 10.10
C LYS A 253 4.09 11.21 8.78
N ASN A 254 5.20 11.13 8.05
CA ASN A 254 5.42 11.91 6.84
C ASN A 254 6.09 11.03 5.75
N VAL A 255 5.31 10.82 4.68
CA VAL A 255 5.70 10.61 3.27
C VAL A 255 5.89 9.18 2.76
N PHE A 256 4.79 8.43 2.62
CA PHE A 256 4.30 7.68 1.43
C PHE A 256 2.86 7.22 1.79
N GLY A 257 1.84 7.09 0.93
CA GLY A 257 1.67 7.17 -0.53
C GLY A 257 0.46 6.27 -0.84
N ALA A 258 -0.57 6.77 -1.54
CA ALA A 258 -1.76 5.98 -1.89
C ALA A 258 -1.37 4.63 -2.51
N ASP A 259 -0.34 4.62 -3.36
CA ASP A 259 0.19 3.47 -4.09
C ASP A 259 0.52 2.22 -3.25
N TYR A 260 1.04 2.33 -2.01
CA TYR A 260 1.30 1.12 -1.19
C TYR A 260 0.01 0.47 -0.71
N PHE A 261 -0.93 1.30 -0.22
CA PHE A 261 -2.22 0.80 0.23
C PHE A 261 -3.09 0.42 -0.97
N ASP A 262 -2.94 1.06 -2.11
CA ASP A 262 -3.57 0.67 -3.38
C ASP A 262 -3.04 -0.69 -3.85
N ASP A 263 -1.72 -0.92 -3.85
CA ASP A 263 -1.13 -2.24 -4.14
C ASP A 263 -1.59 -3.32 -3.14
N LEU A 264 -1.66 -2.95 -1.85
CA LEU A 264 -2.15 -3.84 -0.80
C LEU A 264 -3.64 -4.18 -1.01
N LEU A 265 -4.45 -3.19 -1.37
CA LEU A 265 -5.87 -3.36 -1.71
C LEU A 265 -6.03 -4.24 -2.95
N ASP A 266 -5.22 -4.05 -3.98
CA ASP A 266 -5.26 -4.87 -5.18
C ASP A 266 -4.88 -6.33 -4.89
N ARG A 267 -3.87 -6.58 -4.04
CA ARG A 267 -3.57 -7.95 -3.56
C ARG A 267 -4.74 -8.56 -2.79
N ILE A 268 -5.34 -7.80 -1.88
CA ILE A 268 -6.51 -8.27 -1.10
C ILE A 268 -7.69 -8.58 -2.03
N ARG A 269 -7.91 -7.77 -3.08
CA ARG A 269 -8.93 -8.02 -4.11
C ARG A 269 -8.63 -9.25 -4.95
N GLU A 270 -7.38 -9.49 -5.34
CA GLU A 270 -6.97 -10.73 -6.02
C GLU A 270 -7.24 -11.96 -5.14
N ILE A 271 -6.88 -11.90 -3.85
CA ILE A 271 -7.17 -12.96 -2.88
C ILE A 271 -8.67 -13.20 -2.72
N ARG A 272 -9.47 -12.11 -2.71
CA ARG A 272 -10.95 -12.17 -2.64
C ARG A 272 -11.51 -12.93 -3.84
N ILE A 273 -11.08 -12.59 -5.06
CA ILE A 273 -11.57 -13.16 -6.33
C ILE A 273 -11.10 -14.61 -6.54
N SER A 274 -9.96 -14.99 -5.94
CA SER A 274 -9.40 -16.34 -6.03
C SER A 274 -10.40 -17.46 -5.69
N GLU A 275 -10.39 -18.55 -6.46
CA GLU A 275 -11.16 -19.77 -6.14
C GLU A 275 -10.44 -20.68 -5.12
N ARG A 276 -9.34 -20.21 -4.54
CA ARG A 276 -8.58 -20.93 -3.52
C ARG A 276 -9.41 -21.21 -2.27
N ARG A 277 -8.98 -22.23 -1.51
CA ARG A 277 -9.69 -22.71 -0.32
C ARG A 277 -9.77 -21.58 0.73
N TYR A 278 -10.86 -21.53 1.48
CA TYR A 278 -11.13 -20.52 2.53
C TYR A 278 -9.96 -20.27 3.48
N TYR A 279 -9.30 -21.31 4.01
CA TYR A 279 -8.15 -21.11 4.89
C TYR A 279 -6.90 -20.64 4.14
N GLN A 280 -6.76 -20.96 2.85
CA GLN A 280 -5.64 -20.48 2.03
C GLN A 280 -5.73 -18.98 1.83
N LYS A 281 -6.93 -18.44 1.60
CA LYS A 281 -7.12 -16.99 1.50
C LYS A 281 -6.68 -16.26 2.78
N ILE A 282 -7.01 -16.79 3.96
CA ILE A 282 -6.56 -16.23 5.24
C ILE A 282 -5.03 -16.28 5.37
N THR A 283 -4.41 -17.39 4.95
CA THR A 283 -2.94 -17.49 4.95
C THR A 283 -2.28 -16.61 3.91
N ASP A 284 -2.93 -16.37 2.77
CA ASP A 284 -2.46 -15.48 1.71
C ASP A 284 -2.47 -14.03 2.22
N ILE A 285 -3.52 -13.59 2.93
CA ILE A 285 -3.55 -12.29 3.63
C ILE A 285 -2.37 -12.20 4.60
N TYR A 286 -2.18 -13.21 5.46
CA TYR A 286 -1.06 -13.23 6.39
C TYR A 286 0.31 -13.13 5.68
N SER A 287 0.51 -13.82 4.54
CA SER A 287 1.81 -13.78 3.85
C SER A 287 2.05 -12.51 3.04
N GLU A 288 1.02 -12.03 2.35
CA GLU A 288 1.14 -10.94 1.38
C GLU A 288 0.91 -9.56 2.01
N CYS A 289 0.22 -9.51 3.14
CA CYS A 289 -0.18 -8.30 3.84
C CYS A 289 0.52 -8.11 5.20
N SER A 290 1.43 -9.00 5.61
CA SER A 290 2.30 -8.75 6.78
C SER A 290 3.56 -8.00 6.37
N VAL A 291 3.85 -6.89 7.06
CA VAL A 291 5.07 -6.10 6.82
C VAL A 291 6.35 -6.86 7.16
N ASP A 292 6.28 -7.79 8.11
CA ASP A 292 7.40 -8.55 8.66
C ASP A 292 7.36 -10.05 8.27
N TYR A 293 6.60 -10.42 7.22
CA TYR A 293 6.43 -11.82 6.83
C TYR A 293 7.76 -12.57 6.67
N SER A 294 7.83 -13.78 7.23
CA SER A 294 8.94 -14.70 7.05
C SER A 294 8.45 -16.13 6.92
N LYS A 295 8.61 -16.72 5.74
CA LYS A 295 8.22 -18.12 5.46
C LYS A 295 8.88 -19.16 6.38
N ASP A 296 10.08 -18.84 6.88
CA ASP A 296 10.90 -19.74 7.68
C ASP A 296 10.66 -19.59 9.19
N ALA A 297 9.88 -18.58 9.59
CA ALA A 297 9.54 -18.33 10.99
C ALA A 297 8.70 -19.46 11.60
N GLU A 298 8.95 -19.76 12.87
CA GLU A 298 8.19 -20.78 13.61
C GLU A 298 6.73 -20.34 13.79
N GLU A 299 6.52 -19.04 13.97
CA GLU A 299 5.25 -18.34 14.06
C GLU A 299 4.38 -18.59 12.83
N THR A 300 4.95 -18.51 11.63
CA THR A 300 4.22 -18.78 10.38
C THR A 300 3.76 -20.24 10.31
N ARG A 301 4.62 -21.20 10.69
CA ARG A 301 4.24 -22.62 10.73
C ARG A 301 3.13 -22.88 11.75
N LYS A 302 3.19 -22.22 12.91
CA LYS A 302 2.15 -22.29 13.95
C LYS A 302 0.84 -21.68 13.45
N PHE A 303 0.90 -20.51 12.83
CA PHE A 303 -0.25 -19.80 12.28
C PHE A 303 -0.98 -20.67 11.23
N PHE A 304 -0.28 -21.24 10.26
CA PHE A 304 -0.90 -22.08 9.23
C PHE A 304 -1.62 -23.31 9.80
N LYS A 305 -1.01 -24.00 10.77
CA LYS A 305 -1.65 -25.12 11.47
C LYS A 305 -2.87 -24.67 12.26
N MET A 306 -2.77 -23.52 12.93
CA MET A 306 -3.84 -22.94 13.73
C MET A 306 -5.05 -22.57 12.86
N VAL A 307 -4.85 -21.81 11.78
CA VAL A 307 -5.93 -21.36 10.89
C VAL A 307 -6.77 -22.53 10.39
N GLN A 308 -6.12 -23.61 9.93
CA GLN A 308 -6.83 -24.77 9.42
C GLN A 308 -7.73 -25.41 10.49
N ASN A 309 -7.22 -25.62 11.69
CA ASN A 309 -8.01 -26.24 12.77
C ASN A 309 -9.11 -25.30 13.27
N MET A 310 -8.78 -24.02 13.46
CA MET A 310 -9.70 -23.00 13.93
C MET A 310 -10.90 -22.84 12.99
N MET A 311 -10.66 -22.80 11.68
CA MET A 311 -11.74 -22.73 10.68
C MET A 311 -12.66 -23.96 10.73
N HIS A 312 -12.08 -25.17 10.70
CA HIS A 312 -12.89 -26.40 10.80
C HIS A 312 -13.71 -26.44 12.09
N TYR A 313 -13.10 -26.12 13.23
CA TYR A 313 -13.75 -26.19 14.53
C TYR A 313 -14.82 -25.12 14.71
N ALA A 314 -14.61 -23.91 14.17
CA ALA A 314 -15.60 -22.83 14.21
C ALA A 314 -16.95 -23.26 13.59
N VAL A 315 -16.90 -24.08 12.55
CA VAL A 315 -18.08 -24.52 11.79
C VAL A 315 -18.60 -25.88 12.25
N THR A 316 -17.71 -26.84 12.48
CA THR A 316 -18.08 -28.25 12.71
C THR A 316 -18.01 -28.68 14.18
N LYS A 317 -17.39 -27.86 15.05
CA LYS A 317 -16.99 -28.24 16.43
C LYS A 317 -16.04 -29.45 16.49
N GLN A 318 -15.37 -29.75 15.37
CA GLN A 318 -14.39 -30.81 15.22
C GLN A 318 -13.11 -30.27 14.60
N THR A 319 -11.97 -30.81 15.00
CA THR A 319 -10.69 -30.59 14.30
C THR A 319 -10.66 -31.32 12.97
N ALA A 320 -9.71 -30.99 12.08
CA ALA A 320 -9.58 -31.69 10.81
C ALA A 320 -9.39 -33.21 10.98
N ALA A 321 -8.63 -33.63 12.00
CA ALA A 321 -8.43 -35.04 12.32
C ALA A 321 -9.72 -35.72 12.82
N GLU A 322 -10.48 -35.03 13.67
CA GLU A 322 -11.76 -35.54 14.17
C GLU A 322 -12.82 -35.66 13.07
N ILE A 323 -12.88 -34.72 12.13
CA ILE A 323 -13.77 -34.79 10.97
C ILE A 323 -13.49 -36.07 10.18
N ILE A 324 -12.22 -36.31 9.83
CA ILE A 324 -11.82 -37.52 9.10
C ILE A 324 -12.17 -38.76 9.92
N TYR A 325 -11.76 -38.79 11.19
CA TYR A 325 -11.98 -39.95 12.05
C TYR A 325 -13.46 -40.23 12.28
N ASP A 326 -14.32 -39.24 12.42
CA ASP A 326 -15.73 -39.47 12.73
C ASP A 326 -16.59 -39.73 11.50
N ARG A 327 -16.21 -39.17 10.35
CA ARG A 327 -17.03 -39.20 9.14
C ARG A 327 -16.59 -40.25 8.12
N ALA A 328 -15.35 -40.73 8.17
CA ALA A 328 -14.90 -41.84 7.33
C ALA A 328 -15.56 -43.15 7.78
N ASP A 329 -16.39 -43.71 6.88
CA ASP A 329 -17.23 -44.87 7.14
C ASP A 329 -17.52 -45.62 5.84
N ALA A 330 -17.00 -46.84 5.70
CA ALA A 330 -17.13 -47.64 4.48
C ALA A 330 -18.57 -48.06 4.14
N GLU A 331 -19.49 -48.03 5.10
CA GLU A 331 -20.89 -48.42 4.88
C GLU A 331 -21.72 -47.26 4.29
N ARG A 332 -21.19 -46.05 4.30
CA ARG A 332 -21.86 -44.87 3.71
C ARG A 332 -21.53 -44.74 2.22
N PRO A 333 -22.45 -44.15 1.43
CA PRO A 333 -22.16 -43.75 0.06
C PRO A 333 -20.86 -42.94 -0.01
N HIS A 334 -19.96 -43.34 -0.91
CA HIS A 334 -18.65 -42.69 -1.11
C HIS A 334 -17.83 -42.52 0.19
N MET A 335 -17.97 -43.43 1.14
CA MET A 335 -17.35 -43.36 2.47
C MET A 335 -17.76 -42.19 3.37
N GLY A 336 -18.88 -41.53 3.05
CA GLY A 336 -19.29 -40.29 3.71
C GLY A 336 -18.62 -39.04 3.14
N LEU A 337 -17.87 -39.15 2.04
CA LEU A 337 -17.36 -37.99 1.30
C LEU A 337 -18.53 -37.26 0.61
N THR A 338 -18.51 -35.95 0.68
CA THR A 338 -19.44 -35.04 -0.02
C THR A 338 -18.83 -34.51 -1.31
N THR A 339 -17.50 -34.46 -1.40
CA THR A 339 -16.74 -34.07 -2.59
C THR A 339 -15.38 -34.77 -2.61
N TRP A 340 -14.82 -35.06 -3.78
CA TRP A 340 -13.52 -35.70 -3.96
C TRP A 340 -12.99 -35.41 -5.37
N LYS A 341 -11.77 -35.85 -5.69
CA LYS A 341 -11.09 -35.46 -6.94
C LYS A 341 -11.90 -35.73 -8.20
N ASN A 342 -12.67 -36.81 -8.23
CA ASN A 342 -13.48 -37.21 -9.38
C ASN A 342 -15.00 -37.14 -9.10
N ALA A 343 -15.43 -36.34 -8.13
CA ALA A 343 -16.85 -36.19 -7.82
C ALA A 343 -17.64 -35.56 -8.99
N PRO A 344 -18.95 -35.87 -9.13
CA PRO A 344 -19.71 -36.83 -8.35
C PRO A 344 -19.67 -38.27 -8.89
N GLU A 345 -19.22 -38.49 -10.12
CA GLU A 345 -19.39 -39.79 -10.81
C GLU A 345 -18.15 -40.69 -10.87
N GLY A 346 -17.02 -40.23 -10.35
CA GLY A 346 -15.75 -40.96 -10.43
C GLY A 346 -15.36 -41.66 -9.13
N ARG A 347 -14.35 -42.53 -9.22
CA ARG A 347 -13.88 -43.34 -8.09
C ARG A 347 -13.32 -42.48 -6.97
N VAL A 348 -13.65 -42.84 -5.74
CA VAL A 348 -12.95 -42.41 -4.54
C VAL A 348 -11.56 -43.04 -4.55
N ILE A 349 -10.53 -42.22 -4.41
CA ILE A 349 -9.14 -42.68 -4.31
C ILE A 349 -8.58 -42.47 -2.91
N LYS A 350 -7.52 -43.23 -2.59
CA LYS A 350 -6.91 -43.24 -1.26
C LYS A 350 -6.47 -41.86 -0.75
N SER A 351 -6.10 -40.95 -1.65
CA SER A 351 -5.74 -39.57 -1.27
C SER A 351 -6.93 -38.69 -0.88
N ASP A 352 -8.15 -39.07 -1.26
CA ASP A 352 -9.35 -38.27 -0.97
C ASP A 352 -9.81 -38.44 0.48
N VAL A 353 -9.64 -39.64 1.05
CA VAL A 353 -10.17 -39.99 2.38
C VAL A 353 -9.37 -39.38 3.54
N THR A 354 -8.16 -38.88 3.26
CA THR A 354 -7.32 -38.23 4.27
C THR A 354 -7.51 -36.71 4.32
N ILE A 355 -8.47 -36.16 3.57
CA ILE A 355 -8.69 -34.73 3.47
C ILE A 355 -10.02 -34.36 4.15
N ALA A 356 -9.94 -33.69 5.30
CA ALA A 356 -11.11 -33.31 6.09
C ALA A 356 -12.19 -32.55 5.31
N LYS A 357 -11.80 -31.64 4.41
CA LYS A 357 -12.73 -30.83 3.61
C LYS A 357 -13.69 -31.68 2.78
N ASN A 358 -13.27 -32.87 2.37
CA ASN A 358 -14.03 -33.75 1.50
C ASN A 358 -15.21 -34.39 2.23
N TYR A 359 -15.28 -34.26 3.56
CA TYR A 359 -16.38 -34.74 4.40
C TYR A 359 -17.33 -33.62 4.87
N LEU A 360 -17.13 -32.40 4.39
CA LEU A 360 -17.93 -31.25 4.81
C LEU A 360 -19.21 -31.15 3.99
N SER A 361 -20.34 -30.95 4.66
CA SER A 361 -21.59 -30.64 4.00
C SER A 361 -21.54 -29.28 3.30
N GLU A 362 -22.40 -29.08 2.30
CA GLU A 362 -22.55 -27.80 1.59
C GLU A 362 -22.75 -26.63 2.56
N LYS A 363 -23.62 -26.82 3.57
CA LYS A 363 -23.86 -25.81 4.63
C LYS A 363 -22.60 -25.44 5.42
N GLU A 364 -21.72 -26.41 5.69
CA GLU A 364 -20.46 -26.17 6.39
C GLU A 364 -19.47 -25.43 5.49
N VAL A 365 -19.36 -25.82 4.21
CA VAL A 365 -18.53 -25.13 3.23
C VAL A 365 -18.98 -23.67 3.06
N ASP A 366 -20.28 -23.41 2.96
CA ASP A 366 -20.83 -22.05 2.88
C ASP A 366 -20.56 -21.24 4.14
N ALA A 367 -20.59 -21.86 5.32
CA ALA A 367 -20.24 -21.19 6.56
C ALA A 367 -18.76 -20.82 6.61
N LEU A 368 -17.88 -21.70 6.11
CA LEU A 368 -16.43 -21.45 6.03
C LEU A 368 -16.10 -20.34 5.03
N ASN A 369 -16.75 -20.33 3.87
CA ASN A 369 -16.60 -19.26 2.88
C ASN A 369 -17.06 -17.91 3.45
N ARG A 370 -18.19 -17.88 4.16
CA ARG A 370 -18.67 -16.66 4.83
C ARG A 370 -17.68 -16.13 5.88
N LEU A 371 -17.11 -17.01 6.70
CA LEU A 371 -16.09 -16.62 7.68
C LEU A 371 -14.83 -16.06 7.01
N SER A 372 -14.37 -16.72 5.94
CA SER A 372 -13.19 -16.26 5.20
C SER A 372 -13.43 -14.90 4.54
N ASN A 373 -14.58 -14.70 3.90
CA ASN A 373 -14.89 -13.44 3.23
C ASN A 373 -15.01 -12.30 4.23
N ALA A 374 -15.66 -12.51 5.36
CA ALA A 374 -15.73 -11.50 6.42
C ALA A 374 -14.34 -11.16 7.00
N PHE A 375 -13.42 -12.12 7.09
CA PHE A 375 -12.04 -11.83 7.49
C PHE A 375 -11.29 -11.00 6.43
N ILE A 376 -11.51 -11.27 5.14
CA ILE A 376 -10.96 -10.49 4.03
C ILE A 376 -11.54 -9.06 4.04
N ASP A 377 -12.83 -8.88 4.34
CA ASP A 377 -13.44 -7.55 4.49
C ASP A 377 -12.75 -6.73 5.59
N ILE A 378 -12.42 -7.37 6.72
CA ILE A 378 -11.66 -6.72 7.80
C ILE A 378 -10.25 -6.39 7.33
N ALA A 379 -9.60 -7.29 6.58
CA ALA A 379 -8.26 -7.04 6.04
C ALA A 379 -8.25 -5.85 5.06
N GLU A 380 -9.24 -5.77 4.17
CA GLU A 380 -9.43 -4.66 3.24
C GLU A 380 -9.63 -3.35 4.01
N GLN A 381 -10.50 -3.35 5.02
CA GLN A 381 -10.71 -2.17 5.88
C GLN A 381 -9.42 -1.72 6.57
N ARG A 382 -8.57 -2.64 7.07
CA ARG A 382 -7.27 -2.27 7.65
C ARG A 382 -6.38 -1.57 6.62
N ALA A 383 -6.38 -2.03 5.38
CA ALA A 383 -5.63 -1.40 4.30
C ALA A 383 -6.22 -0.02 3.95
N GLU A 384 -7.55 0.12 3.82
CA GLU A 384 -8.23 1.40 3.58
C GLU A 384 -7.96 2.42 4.68
N ASP A 385 -7.94 1.98 5.94
CA ASP A 385 -7.64 2.80 7.12
C ASP A 385 -6.13 3.11 7.27
N HIS A 386 -5.31 2.67 6.32
CA HIS A 386 -3.86 2.86 6.31
C HIS A 386 -3.15 2.25 7.55
N ILE A 387 -3.67 1.12 8.06
CA ILE A 387 -3.14 0.43 9.23
C ILE A 387 -2.14 -0.64 8.76
N LEU A 388 -0.88 -0.46 9.14
CA LEU A 388 0.15 -1.47 8.92
C LEU A 388 -0.04 -2.65 9.88
N MET A 389 0.06 -3.86 9.34
CA MET A 389 -0.17 -5.11 10.06
C MET A 389 1.08 -5.98 10.04
N THR A 390 1.51 -6.45 11.21
CA THR A 390 2.55 -7.47 11.37
C THR A 390 1.95 -8.88 11.41
N MET A 391 2.79 -9.91 11.31
CA MET A 391 2.42 -11.31 11.53
C MET A 391 1.72 -11.50 12.88
N ALA A 392 2.16 -10.79 13.92
CA ALA A 392 1.54 -10.84 15.25
C ALA A 392 0.16 -10.17 15.26
N ASP A 393 0.01 -9.03 14.58
CA ASP A 393 -1.27 -8.33 14.49
C ASP A 393 -2.33 -9.16 13.76
N TRP A 394 -1.95 -9.84 12.67
CA TRP A 394 -2.85 -10.74 11.94
C TRP A 394 -3.28 -11.95 12.78
N PHE A 395 -2.35 -12.50 13.57
CA PHE A 395 -2.66 -13.57 14.51
C PHE A 395 -3.71 -13.11 15.53
N ASP A 396 -3.44 -11.99 16.21
CA ASP A 396 -4.31 -11.44 17.24
C ASP A 396 -5.68 -11.04 16.68
N LEU A 397 -5.70 -10.46 15.47
CA LEU A 397 -6.93 -10.06 14.80
C LEU A 397 -7.80 -11.26 14.46
N LEU A 398 -7.21 -12.34 13.93
CA LEU A 398 -7.95 -13.56 13.62
C LEU A 398 -8.54 -14.19 14.89
N GLN A 399 -7.76 -14.22 15.98
CA GLN A 399 -8.24 -14.77 17.24
C GLN A 399 -9.41 -13.94 17.80
N LYS A 400 -9.28 -12.60 17.84
CA LYS A 400 -10.36 -11.68 18.25
C LYS A 400 -11.60 -11.83 17.37
N TYR A 401 -11.42 -11.98 16.06
CA TYR A 401 -12.51 -12.20 15.12
C TYR A 401 -13.29 -13.48 15.44
N MET A 402 -12.59 -14.56 15.78
CA MET A 402 -13.25 -15.81 16.17
C MET A 402 -13.98 -15.69 17.52
N ASP A 403 -13.34 -15.05 18.50
CA ASP A 403 -13.93 -14.83 19.83
C ASP A 403 -15.21 -14.00 19.76
N LEU A 404 -15.19 -12.89 19.02
CA LEU A 404 -16.35 -12.00 18.84
C LEU A 404 -17.54 -12.70 18.19
N ASN A 405 -17.29 -13.71 17.35
CA ASN A 405 -18.33 -14.49 16.69
C ASN A 405 -18.83 -15.68 17.54
N ASN A 406 -18.49 -15.72 18.84
CA ASN A 406 -18.78 -16.84 19.75
C ASN A 406 -18.35 -18.20 19.17
N ARG A 407 -17.30 -18.19 18.34
CA ARG A 407 -16.72 -19.42 17.79
C ARG A 407 -15.67 -19.86 18.80
N PRO A 408 -15.84 -21.04 19.42
CA PRO A 408 -14.89 -21.51 20.42
C PRO A 408 -13.53 -21.66 19.76
N VAL A 409 -12.53 -20.92 20.24
CA VAL A 409 -11.13 -21.14 19.90
C VAL A 409 -10.74 -22.51 20.45
N LEU A 410 -10.04 -23.33 19.64
CA LEU A 410 -9.66 -24.69 20.05
C LEU A 410 -9.05 -24.66 21.46
N PRO A 411 -9.66 -25.30 22.47
CA PRO A 411 -9.12 -25.28 23.83
C PRO A 411 -7.88 -26.18 23.99
N ASN A 412 -7.63 -27.08 23.03
CA ASN A 412 -6.67 -28.18 23.12
C ASN A 412 -6.44 -28.83 21.74
N THR A 413 -5.47 -29.74 21.63
CA THR A 413 -5.02 -30.41 20.38
C THR A 413 -6.04 -31.35 19.72
N GLY A 414 -7.32 -31.33 20.15
CA GLY A 414 -8.33 -32.31 19.77
C GLY A 414 -8.17 -33.66 20.47
N ARG A 415 -9.16 -34.53 20.34
CA ARG A 415 -9.18 -35.89 20.91
C ARG A 415 -8.55 -36.96 20.03
N VAL A 416 -8.34 -36.66 18.74
CA VAL A 416 -7.82 -37.60 17.74
C VAL A 416 -6.58 -36.99 17.08
N THR A 417 -5.50 -37.76 17.00
CA THR A 417 -4.28 -37.34 16.28
C THR A 417 -4.44 -37.48 14.77
N HIS A 418 -3.63 -36.74 14.01
CA HIS A 418 -3.64 -36.87 12.55
C HIS A 418 -3.34 -38.31 12.09
N GLU A 419 -2.39 -38.98 12.74
CA GLU A 419 -2.02 -40.37 12.45
C GLU A 419 -3.18 -41.33 12.67
N GLN A 420 -3.89 -41.21 13.80
CA GLN A 420 -5.08 -42.03 14.10
C GLN A 420 -6.20 -41.81 13.08
N ALA A 421 -6.43 -40.54 12.70
CA ALA A 421 -7.43 -40.20 11.69
C ALA A 421 -7.11 -40.81 10.32
N VAL A 422 -5.85 -40.72 9.89
CA VAL A 422 -5.38 -41.30 8.63
C VAL A 422 -5.48 -42.82 8.67
N GLU A 423 -4.99 -43.47 9.73
CA GLU A 423 -5.05 -44.93 9.87
C GLU A 423 -6.49 -45.44 9.77
N LYS A 424 -7.43 -44.80 10.50
CA LYS A 424 -8.84 -45.16 10.42
C LYS A 424 -9.39 -44.98 9.01
N ALA A 425 -9.19 -43.82 8.40
CA ALA A 425 -9.72 -43.52 7.07
C ALA A 425 -9.19 -44.47 5.99
N LEU A 426 -7.91 -44.85 6.07
CA LEU A 426 -7.31 -45.82 5.16
C LEU A 426 -7.86 -47.24 5.38
N THR A 427 -8.09 -47.63 6.62
CA THR A 427 -8.71 -48.92 6.96
C THR A 427 -10.14 -49.02 6.42
N GLU A 428 -10.91 -47.94 6.56
CA GLU A 428 -12.26 -47.85 5.97
C GLU A 428 -12.18 -47.84 4.43
N TYR A 429 -11.16 -47.22 3.85
CA TYR A 429 -10.98 -47.20 2.38
C TYR A 429 -10.72 -48.59 1.82
N ASP A 430 -9.90 -49.40 2.50
CA ASP A 430 -9.60 -50.75 2.04
C ASP A 430 -10.87 -51.64 2.06
N LYS A 431 -11.79 -51.42 2.99
CA LYS A 431 -13.12 -52.04 2.99
C LYS A 431 -13.99 -51.51 1.85
N PHE A 432 -14.11 -50.18 1.75
CA PHE A 432 -14.97 -49.52 0.77
C PHE A 432 -14.54 -49.80 -0.67
N ARG A 433 -13.24 -49.92 -0.95
CA ARG A 433 -12.72 -50.21 -2.29
C ARG A 433 -13.37 -51.47 -2.88
N ILE A 434 -13.59 -52.50 -2.04
CA ILE A 434 -14.23 -53.75 -2.47
C ILE A 434 -15.71 -53.53 -2.82
N ILE A 435 -16.41 -52.68 -2.05
CA ILE A 435 -17.81 -52.30 -2.31
C ILE A 435 -17.89 -51.49 -3.60
N GLN A 436 -17.06 -50.46 -3.71
CA GLN A 436 -16.97 -49.59 -4.87
C GLN A 436 -16.63 -50.36 -6.15
N ASP A 437 -15.70 -51.32 -6.13
CA ASP A 437 -15.35 -52.11 -7.31
C ASP A 437 -16.51 -53.04 -7.76
N ARG A 438 -17.43 -53.41 -6.86
CA ARG A 438 -18.64 -54.17 -7.21
C ARG A 438 -19.76 -53.29 -7.75
N GLU A 439 -19.89 -52.07 -7.25
CA GLU A 439 -20.99 -51.16 -7.57
C GLU A 439 -20.67 -50.24 -8.76
N ILE A 440 -19.40 -50.04 -9.09
CA ILE A 440 -19.00 -49.23 -10.24
C ILE A 440 -19.40 -49.91 -11.55
N MET A 441 -20.31 -49.27 -12.27
CA MET A 441 -20.51 -49.48 -13.71
C MET A 441 -19.56 -48.55 -14.48
N SER A 442 -18.69 -49.13 -15.30
CA SER A 442 -17.84 -48.35 -16.19
C SER A 442 -18.66 -47.67 -17.29
N ASP A 443 -18.11 -46.66 -17.96
CA ASP A 443 -18.76 -46.04 -19.12
C ASP A 443 -19.05 -47.06 -20.24
N PHE A 444 -18.20 -48.07 -20.36
CA PHE A 444 -18.41 -49.20 -21.25
C PHE A 444 -19.65 -50.02 -20.84
N ASP A 445 -19.78 -50.34 -19.55
CA ASP A 445 -20.94 -51.07 -19.03
C ASP A 445 -22.24 -50.25 -19.14
N ARG A 446 -22.17 -48.93 -18.93
CA ARG A 446 -23.30 -48.01 -19.17
C ARG A 446 -23.72 -47.99 -20.65
N GLN A 447 -22.75 -47.94 -21.57
CA GLN A 447 -23.03 -48.01 -23.00
C GLN A 447 -23.63 -49.35 -23.40
N LEU A 448 -23.08 -50.47 -22.91
CA LEU A 448 -23.65 -51.79 -23.16
C LEU A 448 -25.08 -51.89 -22.65
N LYS A 449 -25.36 -51.40 -21.44
CA LYS A 449 -26.70 -51.39 -20.87
C LYS A 449 -27.67 -50.50 -21.65
N SER A 450 -27.20 -49.37 -22.18
CA SER A 450 -27.98 -48.49 -23.07
C SER A 450 -28.27 -49.10 -24.44
N ILE A 451 -27.38 -49.95 -24.96
CA ILE A 451 -27.49 -50.55 -26.29
C ILE A 451 -28.27 -51.88 -26.25
N PHE A 452 -28.08 -52.68 -25.20
CA PHE A 452 -28.56 -54.06 -25.10
C PHE A 452 -29.60 -54.31 -24.00
N GLY A 453 -29.91 -53.31 -23.15
CA GLY A 453 -30.87 -53.44 -22.03
C GLY A 453 -30.33 -54.21 -20.82
N ASP A 454 -31.18 -54.48 -19.82
CA ASP A 454 -30.81 -55.12 -18.54
C ASP A 454 -30.38 -56.62 -18.63
N ASN A 455 -30.28 -57.19 -19.83
CA ASN A 455 -29.99 -58.61 -20.04
C ASN A 455 -28.50 -58.93 -20.23
N TYR A 456 -27.59 -58.10 -19.69
CA TYR A 456 -26.14 -58.31 -19.71
C TYR A 456 -25.55 -58.31 -18.31
#